data_AF-A0A2N1RHA4-F1
#
_entry.id   AF-A0A2N1RHA4-F1
#
_cell.length_a   1.000
_cell.length_b   1.000
_cell.length_c   1.000
_cell.angle_alpha   90.00
_cell.angle_beta   90.00
_cell.angle_gamma   90.00
#
_symmetry.space_group_name_H-M   'P 1'
#
loop_
_entity.id
_entity.type
_entity.pdbx_description
1 polymer ?
#
loop_
_entity_poly.entity_id
_entity_poly.type
_entity_poly.pdbx_seq_one_letter_code
_entity_poly.pdbx_strand_id
1 'polypeptide(L)'
;MELKRTLDHVFIFLLIASAGLIIMMVFNTFDGYSAFGFSGLWYMLDLRIEGNAATWLESMCMLLCFLPIHSILFNRGNHRIGLSSKIFFALSLLVVLFFSADEMVGLHEQIGARLSEISGVGDGTFLQGFSWVLLYLPVMVVGLTLMVLVVLDLLKSLRKAMKRKSMWLGAIIAIAVTSILLLEMGEAYIYNALNSRTRFLTVIEESAELVVICGFYRLMQTLYLGMIEPRM
;
A
#
# COMPACT_ATOMS: atom_id res chain seq x y z
N MET A 1 24.25 -14.31 -1.24
CA MET A 1 23.36 -15.23 -1.98
C MET A 1 22.08 -15.54 -1.19
N GLU A 2 22.19 -15.77 0.12
CA GLU A 2 21.05 -16.11 0.99
C GLU A 2 19.97 -15.00 1.07
N LEU A 3 20.36 -13.74 1.26
CA LEU A 3 19.39 -12.63 1.37
C LEU A 3 18.51 -12.48 0.12
N LYS A 4 19.06 -12.67 -1.09
CA LYS A 4 18.27 -12.63 -2.34
C LYS A 4 17.16 -13.67 -2.32
N ARG A 5 17.51 -14.92 -1.95
CA ARG A 5 16.56 -16.03 -1.84
C ARG A 5 15.49 -15.73 -0.79
N THR A 6 15.87 -15.19 0.37
CA THR A 6 14.91 -14.77 1.40
C THR A 6 13.93 -13.73 0.88
N LEU A 7 14.42 -12.68 0.21
CA LEU A 7 13.54 -11.64 -0.35
C LEU A 7 12.61 -12.21 -1.44
N ASP A 8 13.08 -13.14 -2.26
CA ASP A 8 12.24 -13.82 -3.26
C ASP A 8 11.16 -14.70 -2.59
N HIS A 9 11.48 -15.43 -1.53
CA HIS A 9 10.49 -16.22 -0.78
C HIS A 9 9.44 -15.33 -0.10
N VAL A 10 9.86 -14.22 0.49
CA VAL A 10 8.93 -13.23 1.08
C VAL A 10 8.01 -12.67 -0.01
N PHE A 11 8.54 -12.33 -1.18
CA PHE A 11 7.71 -11.86 -2.29
C PHE A 11 6.68 -12.91 -2.75
N ILE A 12 7.06 -14.18 -2.83
CA ILE A 12 6.13 -15.27 -3.15
C ILE A 12 5.04 -15.38 -2.09
N PHE A 13 5.39 -15.29 -0.81
CA PHE A 13 4.41 -15.26 0.29
C PHE A 13 3.43 -14.09 0.14
N LEU A 14 3.93 -12.88 -0.12
CA LEU A 14 3.08 -11.69 -0.33
C LEU A 14 2.07 -11.90 -1.46
N LEU A 15 2.50 -12.48 -2.59
CA LEU A 15 1.60 -12.77 -3.72
C LEU A 15 0.52 -13.79 -3.35
N ILE A 16 0.88 -14.87 -2.64
CA ILE A 16 -0.06 -15.90 -2.22
C ILE A 16 -1.06 -15.33 -1.21
N ALA A 17 -0.58 -14.58 -0.22
CA ALA A 17 -1.43 -13.95 0.79
C ALA A 17 -2.41 -12.95 0.13
N SER A 18 -1.91 -12.07 -0.73
CA SER A 18 -2.73 -11.10 -1.46
C SER A 18 -3.79 -11.77 -2.33
N ALA A 19 -3.42 -12.79 -3.11
CA ALA A 19 -4.38 -13.52 -3.92
C ALA A 19 -5.44 -14.22 -3.05
N GLY A 20 -5.03 -14.80 -1.90
CA GLY A 20 -5.94 -15.39 -0.94
C GLY A 20 -6.95 -14.37 -0.40
N LEU A 21 -6.49 -13.20 0.05
CA LEU A 21 -7.35 -12.12 0.56
C LEU A 21 -8.37 -11.65 -0.50
N ILE A 22 -7.93 -11.44 -1.74
CA ILE A 22 -8.83 -11.06 -2.84
C ILE A 22 -9.89 -12.13 -3.09
N ILE A 23 -9.50 -13.40 -3.12
CA ILE A 23 -10.45 -14.51 -3.31
C ILE A 23 -11.48 -14.52 -2.17
N MET A 24 -11.06 -14.33 -0.92
CA MET A 24 -11.96 -14.29 0.23
C MET A 24 -12.93 -13.11 0.17
N MET A 25 -12.46 -11.91 -0.16
CA MET A 25 -13.32 -10.73 -0.35
C MET A 25 -14.38 -10.95 -1.44
N VAL A 26 -13.97 -11.47 -2.60
CA VAL A 26 -14.88 -11.76 -3.71
C VAL A 26 -15.90 -12.80 -3.29
N PHE A 27 -15.47 -13.89 -2.65
CA PHE A 27 -16.36 -14.93 -2.15
C PHE A 27 -17.37 -14.38 -1.12
N ASN A 28 -16.92 -13.63 -0.13
CA ASN A 28 -17.75 -12.99 0.89
C ASN A 28 -18.76 -11.99 0.30
N THR A 29 -18.41 -11.36 -0.83
CA THR A 29 -19.33 -10.46 -1.56
C THR A 29 -20.53 -11.20 -2.11
N PHE A 30 -20.33 -12.41 -2.65
CA PHE A 30 -21.41 -13.20 -3.25
C PHE A 30 -22.23 -13.97 -2.22
N ASP A 31 -21.56 -14.53 -1.22
CA ASP A 31 -22.18 -15.46 -0.27
C ASP A 31 -22.76 -14.76 0.98
N GLY A 32 -22.38 -13.50 1.24
CA GLY A 32 -22.90 -12.73 2.35
C GLY A 32 -22.52 -13.31 3.73
N TYR A 33 -21.33 -13.92 3.82
CA TYR A 33 -20.78 -14.54 5.03
C TYR A 33 -21.59 -15.74 5.55
N SER A 34 -22.31 -16.47 4.72
CA SER A 34 -23.15 -17.60 5.15
C SER A 34 -22.58 -18.98 4.79
N ALA A 35 -21.44 -19.01 4.11
CA ALA A 35 -20.86 -20.19 3.52
C ALA A 35 -20.59 -21.25 4.57
N PHE A 36 -21.09 -22.45 4.30
CA PHE A 36 -20.91 -23.61 5.19
C PHE A 36 -21.36 -23.37 6.64
N GLY A 37 -22.17 -22.35 6.92
CA GLY A 37 -22.72 -22.04 8.25
C GLY A 37 -21.76 -21.33 9.22
N PHE A 38 -20.59 -20.85 8.79
CA PHE A 38 -19.57 -20.24 9.67
C PHE A 38 -19.45 -18.72 9.49
N SER A 39 -20.50 -17.96 9.80
CA SER A 39 -20.51 -16.52 9.53
C SER A 39 -19.43 -15.70 10.23
N GLY A 40 -19.10 -16.04 11.48
CA GLY A 40 -18.02 -15.39 12.20
C GLY A 40 -16.65 -15.58 11.56
N LEU A 41 -16.37 -16.76 10.99
CA LEU A 41 -15.09 -17.02 10.33
C LEU A 41 -14.95 -16.21 9.05
N TRP A 42 -16.00 -16.19 8.22
CA TRP A 42 -15.99 -15.45 6.96
C TRP A 42 -15.89 -13.94 7.16
N TYR A 43 -16.52 -13.43 8.21
CA TYR A 43 -16.37 -12.03 8.63
C TYR A 43 -14.93 -11.69 9.01
N MET A 44 -14.23 -12.57 9.73
CA MET A 44 -12.83 -12.35 10.12
C MET A 44 -11.85 -12.43 8.94
N LEU A 45 -12.25 -13.06 7.83
CA LEU A 45 -11.44 -13.24 6.62
C LEU A 45 -11.77 -12.23 5.51
N ASP A 46 -12.55 -11.19 5.82
CA ASP A 46 -12.92 -10.16 4.86
C ASP A 46 -12.05 -8.92 5.03
N LEU A 47 -11.26 -8.57 4.01
CA LEU A 47 -10.33 -7.44 4.12
C LEU A 47 -11.05 -6.09 4.23
N ARG A 48 -12.27 -5.99 3.68
CA ARG A 48 -13.14 -4.78 3.72
C ARG A 48 -13.59 -4.35 5.12
N ILE A 49 -13.11 -5.04 6.15
CA ILE A 49 -13.50 -4.85 7.53
C ILE A 49 -12.23 -4.61 8.32
N GLU A 50 -12.06 -3.38 8.76
CA GLU A 50 -10.93 -2.97 9.58
C GLU A 50 -10.86 -3.74 10.92
N GLY A 51 -9.64 -3.98 11.39
CA GLY A 51 -9.37 -4.56 12.72
C GLY A 51 -9.69 -6.05 12.88
N ASN A 52 -9.72 -6.82 11.79
CA ASN A 52 -9.96 -8.27 11.80
C ASN A 52 -8.72 -9.09 11.41
N ALA A 53 -8.89 -10.39 11.15
CA ALA A 53 -7.76 -11.27 10.83
C ALA A 53 -7.20 -11.04 9.41
N ALA A 54 -8.03 -10.59 8.47
CA ALA A 54 -7.61 -10.24 7.12
C ALA A 54 -6.75 -8.97 7.13
N THR A 55 -7.21 -7.90 7.78
CA THR A 55 -6.45 -6.64 7.92
C THR A 55 -5.20 -6.82 8.79
N TRP A 56 -5.21 -7.75 9.75
CA TRP A 56 -3.98 -8.20 10.43
C TRP A 56 -2.96 -8.80 9.46
N LEU A 57 -3.40 -9.71 8.58
CA LEU A 57 -2.51 -10.34 7.61
C LEU A 57 -1.96 -9.31 6.63
N GLU A 58 -2.79 -8.38 6.15
CA GLU A 58 -2.35 -7.28 5.30
C GLU A 58 -1.35 -6.36 6.00
N SER A 59 -1.61 -5.98 7.25
CA SER A 59 -0.68 -5.22 8.08
C SER A 59 0.70 -5.90 8.14
N MET A 60 0.72 -7.23 8.34
CA MET A 60 1.97 -8.00 8.31
C MET A 60 2.62 -7.97 6.92
N CYS A 61 1.83 -8.01 5.85
CA CYS A 61 2.33 -7.90 4.47
C CYS A 61 2.98 -6.53 4.22
N MET A 62 2.39 -5.44 4.72
CA MET A 62 3.00 -4.11 4.69
C MET A 62 4.32 -4.08 5.48
N LEU A 63 4.36 -4.62 6.70
CA LEU A 63 5.61 -4.68 7.49
C LEU A 63 6.72 -5.42 6.76
N LEU A 64 6.41 -6.45 5.96
CA LEU A 64 7.42 -7.15 5.18
C LEU A 64 8.09 -6.24 4.13
N CYS A 65 7.43 -5.17 3.65
CA CYS A 65 8.05 -4.15 2.80
C CYS A 65 9.21 -3.41 3.48
N PHE A 66 9.30 -3.44 4.81
CA PHE A 66 10.45 -2.94 5.57
C PHE A 66 11.76 -3.62 5.16
N LEU A 67 11.73 -4.92 4.86
CA LEU A 67 12.93 -5.73 4.61
C LEU A 67 13.81 -5.21 3.46
N PRO A 68 13.30 -5.04 2.21
CA PRO A 68 14.11 -4.52 1.13
C PRO A 68 14.55 -3.06 1.36
N ILE A 69 13.71 -2.21 1.98
CA ILE A 69 14.05 -0.80 2.27
C ILE A 69 15.19 -0.72 3.29
N HIS A 70 15.08 -1.48 4.38
CA HIS A 70 16.12 -1.57 5.39
C HIS A 70 17.43 -2.09 4.78
N SER A 71 17.34 -3.10 3.91
CA SER A 71 18.50 -3.65 3.19
C SER A 71 19.15 -2.61 2.29
N ILE A 72 18.39 -1.71 1.67
CA ILE A 72 18.93 -0.60 0.89
C ILE A 72 19.67 0.40 1.79
N LEU A 73 19.03 0.83 2.88
CA LEU A 73 19.49 1.92 3.74
C LEU A 73 20.76 1.56 4.53
N PHE A 74 20.81 0.35 5.09
CA PHE A 74 21.87 -0.08 6.00
C PHE A 74 22.94 -0.98 5.36
N ASN A 75 22.91 -1.19 4.04
CA ASN A 75 23.98 -1.90 3.36
C ASN A 75 25.26 -1.05 3.34
N ARG A 76 26.24 -1.43 4.16
CA ARG A 76 27.53 -0.75 4.33
C ARG A 76 28.34 -0.60 3.04
N GLY A 77 28.13 -1.48 2.06
CA GLY A 77 28.80 -1.41 0.75
C GLY A 77 28.21 -0.36 -0.20
N ASN A 78 27.11 0.30 0.19
CA ASN A 78 26.31 1.11 -0.72
C ASN A 78 26.65 2.60 -0.65
N HIS A 79 27.91 2.94 -0.94
CA HIS A 79 28.40 4.34 -0.98
C HIS A 79 27.76 5.19 -2.09
N ARG A 80 26.94 4.59 -2.96
CA ARG A 80 26.34 5.22 -4.14
C ARG A 80 25.03 5.96 -3.84
N ILE A 81 24.44 5.77 -2.67
CA ILE A 81 23.18 6.41 -2.31
C ILE A 81 23.46 7.80 -1.72
N GLY A 82 22.98 8.84 -2.40
CA GLY A 82 23.04 10.23 -1.92
C GLY A 82 22.21 10.44 -0.64
N LEU A 83 22.47 11.54 0.07
CA LEU A 83 21.80 11.87 1.34
C LEU A 83 20.27 11.93 1.19
N SER A 84 19.76 12.57 0.13
CA SER A 84 18.30 12.69 -0.10
C SER A 84 17.62 11.33 -0.26
N SER A 85 18.24 10.40 -0.99
CA SER A 85 17.72 9.04 -1.15
C SER A 85 17.75 8.27 0.17
N LYS A 86 18.78 8.48 1.02
CA LYS A 86 18.81 7.90 2.38
C LYS A 86 17.68 8.42 3.26
N ILE A 87 17.45 9.73 3.24
CA ILE A 87 16.34 10.36 3.97
C ILE A 87 15.01 9.79 3.49
N PHE A 88 14.80 9.69 2.17
CA PHE A 88 13.61 9.07 1.60
C PHE A 88 13.40 7.65 2.11
N PHE A 89 14.41 6.79 2.06
CA PHE A 89 14.26 5.41 2.55
C PHE A 89 14.01 5.35 4.06
N ALA A 90 14.64 6.22 4.85
CA ALA A 90 14.36 6.32 6.28
C ALA A 90 12.91 6.74 6.55
N LEU A 91 12.40 7.74 5.82
CA LEU A 91 11.00 8.14 5.89
C LEU A 91 10.07 7.02 5.42
N SER A 92 10.42 6.28 4.36
CA SER A 92 9.64 5.13 3.90
C SER A 92 9.54 4.02 4.95
N LEU A 93 10.57 3.80 5.76
CA LEU A 93 10.48 2.85 6.89
C LEU A 93 9.44 3.31 7.91
N LEU A 94 9.41 4.61 8.25
CA LEU A 94 8.40 5.17 9.15
C LEU A 94 7.00 5.09 8.55
N VAL A 95 6.84 5.38 7.26
CA VAL A 95 5.56 5.30 6.55
C VAL A 95 5.04 3.87 6.51
N VAL A 96 5.89 2.87 6.26
CA VAL A 96 5.48 1.45 6.30
C VAL A 96 4.98 1.04 7.69
N LEU A 97 5.65 1.50 8.75
CA LEU A 97 5.19 1.24 10.12
C LEU A 97 3.86 1.96 10.41
N PHE A 98 3.71 3.19 9.91
CA PHE A 98 2.48 3.96 10.07
C PHE A 98 1.31 3.29 9.35
N PHE A 99 1.42 2.97 8.06
CA PHE A 99 0.35 2.31 7.30
C PHE A 99 0.01 0.93 7.86
N SER A 100 1.01 0.14 8.27
CA SER A 100 0.72 -1.12 8.95
C SER A 100 -0.05 -0.94 10.26
N ALA A 101 0.12 0.18 10.97
CA ALA A 101 -0.65 0.46 12.19
C ALA A 101 -2.02 1.03 11.86
N ASP A 102 -2.11 1.80 10.77
CA ASP A 102 -3.33 2.40 10.24
C ASP A 102 -4.35 1.31 9.91
N GLU A 103 -3.98 0.29 9.11
CA GLU A 103 -4.89 -0.81 8.74
C GLU A 103 -5.48 -1.59 9.91
N MET A 104 -4.76 -1.64 11.02
CA MET A 104 -5.23 -2.35 12.20
C MET A 104 -6.20 -1.52 13.04
N VAL A 105 -6.10 -0.19 12.99
CA VAL A 105 -6.72 0.71 13.98
C VAL A 105 -7.59 1.79 13.34
N GLY A 106 -7.56 1.98 12.02
CA GLY A 106 -8.28 3.05 11.31
C GLY A 106 -7.79 4.43 11.76
N LEU A 107 -6.47 4.66 11.79
CA LEU A 107 -5.91 5.92 12.29
C LEU A 107 -6.31 7.09 11.39
N HIS A 108 -6.32 6.88 10.07
CA HIS A 108 -6.70 7.91 9.10
C HIS A 108 -8.15 8.35 9.28
N GLU A 109 -9.08 7.43 9.52
CA GLU A 109 -10.48 7.74 9.83
C GLU A 109 -10.59 8.58 11.11
N GLN A 110 -9.90 8.17 12.19
CA GLN A 110 -9.92 8.88 13.46
C GLN A 110 -9.34 10.30 13.33
N ILE A 111 -8.25 10.47 12.59
CA ILE A 111 -7.64 11.76 12.31
C ILE A 111 -8.61 12.63 11.49
N GLY A 112 -9.24 12.05 10.46
CA GLY A 112 -10.24 12.72 9.63
C GLY A 112 -11.43 13.21 10.45
N ALA A 113 -12.01 12.35 11.27
CA ALA A 113 -13.13 12.68 12.14
C ALA A 113 -12.80 13.86 13.07
N ARG A 114 -11.64 13.80 13.74
CA ARG A 114 -11.18 14.89 14.63
C ARG A 114 -10.92 16.19 13.87
N LEU A 115 -10.37 16.11 12.67
CA LEU A 115 -10.18 17.31 11.86
C LEU A 115 -11.52 17.92 11.42
N SER A 116 -12.47 17.09 11.00
CA SER A 116 -13.82 17.53 10.63
C SER A 116 -14.46 18.27 11.80
N GLU A 117 -14.42 17.69 13.00
CA GLU A 117 -14.96 18.28 14.23
C GLU A 117 -14.39 19.68 14.54
N ILE A 118 -13.08 19.87 14.32
CA ILE A 118 -12.39 21.12 14.70
C ILE A 118 -12.49 22.19 13.60
N SER A 119 -12.39 21.79 12.34
CA SER A 119 -12.22 22.72 11.21
C SER A 119 -13.47 22.87 10.34
N GLY A 120 -14.45 21.97 10.47
CA GLY A 120 -15.59 21.87 9.57
C GLY A 120 -15.22 21.40 8.16
N VAL A 121 -14.00 20.90 7.94
CA VAL A 121 -13.54 20.43 6.63
C VAL A 121 -14.34 19.20 6.21
N GLY A 122 -15.06 19.31 5.09
CA GLY A 122 -15.89 18.25 4.53
C GLY A 122 -17.37 18.36 4.91
N ASP A 123 -17.73 19.19 5.88
CA ASP A 123 -19.12 19.34 6.33
C ASP A 123 -20.03 19.87 5.22
N GLY A 124 -21.19 19.22 5.03
CA GLY A 124 -22.14 19.58 3.99
C GLY A 124 -21.68 19.28 2.55
N THR A 125 -20.57 18.55 2.39
CA THR A 125 -20.08 18.06 1.10
C THR A 125 -20.28 16.54 0.99
N PHE A 126 -20.06 15.98 -0.20
CA PHE A 126 -20.07 14.52 -0.38
C PHE A 126 -18.92 13.80 0.34
N LEU A 127 -17.94 14.55 0.89
CA LEU A 127 -16.82 14.01 1.67
C LEU A 127 -17.10 14.01 3.18
N GLN A 128 -18.33 14.26 3.62
CA GLN A 128 -18.69 14.18 5.03
C GLN A 128 -18.44 12.75 5.56
N GLY A 129 -17.62 12.61 6.61
CA GLY A 129 -17.14 11.32 7.09
C GLY A 129 -15.90 10.75 6.37
N PHE A 130 -15.49 11.36 5.26
CA PHE A 130 -14.33 10.99 4.45
C PHE A 130 -13.33 12.17 4.33
N SER A 131 -13.34 13.08 5.29
CA SER A 131 -12.51 14.30 5.28
C SER A 131 -11.00 13.99 5.32
N TRP A 132 -10.62 12.80 5.80
CA TRP A 132 -9.24 12.31 5.79
C TRP A 132 -8.67 12.23 4.35
N VAL A 133 -9.50 11.99 3.33
CA VAL A 133 -9.09 11.98 1.92
C VAL A 133 -8.43 13.31 1.53
N LEU A 134 -8.94 14.43 2.05
CA LEU A 134 -8.39 15.77 1.78
C LEU A 134 -7.03 15.99 2.44
N LEU A 135 -6.72 15.27 3.52
CA LEU A 135 -5.42 15.29 4.16
C LEU A 135 -4.43 14.38 3.45
N TYR A 136 -4.88 13.19 3.07
CA TYR A 136 -4.02 12.16 2.49
C TYR A 136 -3.68 12.48 1.04
N LEU A 137 -4.55 13.17 0.28
CA LEU A 137 -4.25 13.58 -1.10
C LEU A 137 -2.95 14.42 -1.22
N PRO A 138 -2.74 15.52 -0.47
CA PRO A 138 -1.48 16.25 -0.49
C PRO A 138 -0.27 15.38 -0.08
N VAL A 139 -0.42 14.55 0.95
CA VAL A 139 0.64 13.66 1.43
C VAL A 139 1.01 12.64 0.36
N MET A 140 0.02 12.05 -0.31
CA MET A 140 0.16 11.11 -1.43
C MET A 140 0.89 11.78 -2.61
N VAL A 141 0.50 12.99 -3.01
CA VAL A 141 1.14 13.72 -4.11
C VAL A 141 2.61 13.99 -3.80
N VAL A 142 2.93 14.45 -2.58
CA VAL A 142 4.32 14.68 -2.15
C VAL A 142 5.09 13.36 -2.11
N GLY A 143 4.51 12.30 -1.53
CA GLY A 143 5.11 10.98 -1.43
C GLY A 143 5.44 10.37 -2.79
N LEU A 144 4.48 10.39 -3.73
CA LEU A 144 4.67 9.92 -5.10
C LEU A 144 5.73 10.74 -5.84
N THR A 145 5.72 12.06 -5.68
CA THR A 145 6.74 12.93 -6.29
C THR A 145 8.13 12.58 -5.78
N LEU A 146 8.30 12.45 -4.45
CA LEU A 146 9.57 12.05 -3.84
C LEU A 146 10.01 10.65 -4.30
N MET A 147 9.08 9.69 -4.36
CA MET A 147 9.35 8.35 -4.86
C MET A 147 9.86 8.40 -6.31
N VAL A 148 9.20 9.14 -7.20
CA VAL A 148 9.62 9.29 -8.60
C VAL A 148 11.02 9.89 -8.67
N LEU A 149 11.29 10.98 -7.95
CA LEU A 149 12.59 11.63 -7.97
C LEU A 149 13.72 10.70 -7.50
N VAL A 150 13.51 9.96 -6.40
CA VAL A 150 14.49 9.02 -5.87
C VAL A 150 14.68 7.82 -6.79
N VAL A 151 13.60 7.26 -7.32
CA VAL A 151 13.67 6.17 -8.30
C VAL A 151 14.46 6.63 -9.53
N LEU A 152 14.13 7.77 -10.12
CA LEU A 152 14.84 8.32 -11.28
C LEU A 152 16.34 8.50 -11.02
N ASP A 153 16.70 8.97 -9.82
CA ASP A 153 18.11 9.10 -9.43
C ASP A 153 18.81 7.74 -9.36
N LEU A 154 18.20 6.76 -8.67
CA LEU A 154 18.75 5.42 -8.55
C LEU A 154 18.84 4.70 -9.91
N LEU A 155 17.85 4.92 -10.79
CA LEU A 155 17.81 4.36 -12.14
C LEU A 155 19.02 4.75 -12.97
N LYS A 156 19.66 5.90 -12.74
CA LYS A 156 20.90 6.28 -13.46
C LYS A 156 21.97 5.21 -13.30
N SER A 157 22.02 4.57 -12.13
CA SER A 157 23.05 3.61 -11.76
C SER A 157 22.80 2.16 -12.21
N LEU A 158 21.57 1.82 -12.59
CA LEU A 158 21.13 0.44 -12.85
C LEU A 158 21.41 -0.06 -14.28
N ARG A 159 21.33 -1.38 -14.49
CA ARG A 159 21.33 -1.99 -15.85
C ARG A 159 20.02 -1.73 -16.58
N LYS A 160 20.04 -1.65 -17.92
CA LYS A 160 18.86 -1.32 -18.76
C LYS A 160 17.61 -2.17 -18.45
N ALA A 161 17.78 -3.49 -18.27
CA ALA A 161 16.68 -4.40 -17.94
C ALA A 161 16.03 -4.07 -16.59
N MET A 162 16.84 -3.81 -15.56
CA MET A 162 16.37 -3.41 -14.23
C MET A 162 15.74 -2.02 -14.23
N LYS A 163 16.25 -1.09 -15.05
CA LYS A 163 15.63 0.22 -15.25
C LYS A 163 14.20 0.08 -15.77
N ARG A 164 14.04 -0.67 -16.87
CA ARG A 164 12.72 -0.93 -17.47
C ARG A 164 11.77 -1.55 -16.46
N LYS A 165 12.21 -2.59 -15.74
CA LYS A 165 11.40 -3.25 -14.71
C LYS A 165 10.96 -2.29 -13.59
N SER A 166 11.89 -1.49 -13.08
CA SER A 166 11.60 -0.54 -12.00
C SER A 166 10.65 0.57 -12.45
N MET A 167 10.77 1.06 -13.69
CA MET A 167 9.82 2.03 -14.26
C MET A 167 8.42 1.44 -14.38
N TRP A 168 8.29 0.19 -14.87
CA TRP A 168 6.99 -0.48 -14.94
C TRP A 168 6.35 -0.67 -13.57
N LEU A 169 7.12 -1.12 -12.58
CA LEU A 169 6.63 -1.26 -11.20
C LEU A 169 6.22 0.09 -10.62
N GLY A 170 7.02 1.14 -10.82
CA GLY A 170 6.68 2.49 -10.39
C GLY A 170 5.39 3.02 -11.02
N ALA A 171 5.17 2.75 -12.32
CA ALA A 171 3.94 3.11 -13.01
C ALA A 171 2.72 2.35 -12.45
N ILE A 172 2.85 1.04 -12.21
CA ILE A 172 1.79 0.22 -11.60
C ILE A 172 1.42 0.76 -10.22
N ILE A 173 2.41 1.06 -9.37
CA ILE A 173 2.18 1.63 -8.03
C ILE A 173 1.48 2.98 -8.15
N ALA A 174 1.95 3.88 -9.03
CA ALA A 174 1.33 5.19 -9.19
C ALA A 174 -0.13 5.09 -9.64
N ILE A 175 -0.43 4.19 -10.57
CA ILE A 175 -1.81 3.93 -11.01
C ILE A 175 -2.64 3.36 -9.85
N ALA A 176 -2.15 2.34 -9.15
CA ALA A 176 -2.87 1.71 -8.04
C ALA A 176 -3.15 2.69 -6.89
N VAL A 177 -2.16 3.46 -6.44
CA VAL A 177 -2.32 4.51 -5.42
C VAL A 177 -3.34 5.57 -5.85
N THR A 178 -3.28 6.00 -7.11
CA THR A 178 -4.27 6.96 -7.63
C THR A 178 -5.66 6.35 -7.66
N SER A 179 -5.79 5.07 -8.03
CA SER A 179 -7.06 4.35 -8.04
C SER A 179 -7.68 4.23 -6.65
N ILE A 180 -6.90 3.91 -5.61
CA ILE A 180 -7.39 3.83 -4.21
C ILE A 180 -8.09 5.15 -3.84
N LEU A 181 -7.38 6.27 -4.01
CA LEU A 181 -7.94 7.59 -3.69
C LEU A 181 -9.21 7.91 -4.49
N LEU A 182 -9.25 7.56 -5.79
CA LEU A 182 -10.43 7.80 -6.62
C LEU A 182 -11.61 6.90 -6.25
N LEU A 183 -11.33 5.66 -5.83
CA LEU A 183 -12.35 4.71 -5.38
C LEU A 183 -12.95 5.17 -4.07
N GLU A 184 -12.13 5.62 -3.13
CA GLU A 184 -12.54 6.21 -1.85
C GLU A 184 -13.40 7.47 -2.03
N MET A 185 -12.96 8.39 -2.90
CA MET A 185 -13.78 9.55 -3.28
C MET A 185 -15.10 9.14 -3.94
N GLY A 186 -15.09 8.07 -4.74
CA GLY A 186 -16.26 7.51 -5.39
C GLY A 186 -17.23 6.87 -4.39
N GLU A 187 -16.71 6.13 -3.41
CA GLU A 187 -17.48 5.54 -2.32
C GLU A 187 -18.10 6.64 -1.45
N ALA A 188 -17.33 7.65 -1.05
CA ALA A 188 -17.83 8.82 -0.35
C ALA A 188 -19.00 9.49 -1.09
N TYR A 189 -18.87 9.66 -2.42
CA TYR A 189 -19.92 10.22 -3.24
C TYR A 189 -21.17 9.34 -3.29
N ILE A 190 -21.03 8.04 -3.51
CA ILE A 190 -22.17 7.11 -3.56
C ILE A 190 -22.87 7.03 -2.20
N TYR A 191 -22.10 7.02 -1.12
CA TYR A 191 -22.61 6.98 0.23
C TYR A 191 -23.40 8.26 0.58
N ASN A 192 -22.77 9.43 0.45
CA ASN A 192 -23.35 10.69 0.91
C ASN A 192 -24.31 11.35 -0.08
N ALA A 193 -24.05 11.25 -1.40
CA ALA A 193 -24.87 11.91 -2.41
C ALA A 193 -26.01 11.02 -2.93
N LEU A 194 -25.78 9.70 -3.01
CA LEU A 194 -26.77 8.75 -3.56
C LEU A 194 -27.45 7.89 -2.50
N ASN A 195 -27.05 7.98 -1.22
CA ASN A 195 -27.57 7.18 -0.11
C ASN A 195 -27.54 5.66 -0.40
N SER A 196 -26.47 5.20 -1.05
CA SER A 196 -26.29 3.80 -1.43
C SER A 196 -24.96 3.26 -0.90
N ARG A 197 -24.84 1.94 -0.79
CA ARG A 197 -23.59 1.26 -0.39
C ARG A 197 -23.18 0.26 -1.45
N THR A 198 -21.92 0.32 -1.88
CA THR A 198 -21.40 -0.56 -2.94
C THR A 198 -20.27 -1.42 -2.44
N ARG A 199 -20.58 -2.67 -2.09
CA ARG A 199 -19.59 -3.65 -1.63
C ARG A 199 -18.47 -3.96 -2.63
N PHE A 200 -18.71 -3.71 -3.92
CA PHE A 200 -17.74 -4.01 -4.98
C PHE A 200 -16.65 -2.96 -5.13
N LEU A 201 -16.90 -1.69 -4.79
CA LEU A 201 -15.87 -0.65 -4.89
C LEU A 201 -14.77 -0.92 -3.87
N THR A 202 -15.15 -1.18 -2.62
CA THR A 202 -14.23 -1.59 -1.55
C THR A 202 -13.42 -2.82 -1.96
N VAL A 203 -14.00 -3.86 -2.60
CA VAL A 203 -13.18 -5.01 -3.08
C VAL A 203 -12.09 -4.57 -4.08
N ILE A 204 -12.40 -3.65 -4.99
CA ILE A 204 -11.44 -3.19 -6.01
C ILE A 204 -10.35 -2.33 -5.37
N GLU A 205 -10.74 -1.48 -4.42
CA GLU A 205 -9.87 -0.61 -3.66
C GLU A 205 -8.86 -1.41 -2.83
N GLU A 206 -9.36 -2.31 -1.99
CA GLU A 206 -8.57 -3.26 -1.19
C GLU A 206 -7.63 -4.11 -2.06
N SER A 207 -8.11 -4.52 -3.25
CA SER A 207 -7.26 -5.21 -4.22
C SER A 207 -6.14 -4.31 -4.77
N ALA A 208 -6.40 -3.01 -4.94
CA ALA A 208 -5.40 -2.05 -5.39
C ALA A 208 -4.35 -1.80 -4.29
N GLU A 209 -4.73 -1.81 -3.02
CA GLU A 209 -3.81 -1.74 -1.88
C GLU A 209 -2.80 -2.90 -1.90
N LEU A 210 -3.30 -4.13 -2.04
CA LEU A 210 -2.47 -5.32 -2.16
C LEU A 210 -1.51 -5.27 -3.37
N VAL A 211 -1.94 -4.65 -4.48
CA VAL A 211 -1.08 -4.37 -5.64
C VAL A 211 0.01 -3.36 -5.29
N VAL A 212 -0.29 -2.31 -4.50
CA VAL A 212 0.71 -1.36 -4.01
C VAL A 212 1.72 -2.07 -3.12
N ILE A 213 1.29 -2.87 -2.15
CA ILE A 213 2.18 -3.63 -1.24
C ILE A 213 3.14 -4.51 -2.04
N CYS A 214 2.60 -5.37 -2.91
CA CYS A 214 3.40 -6.28 -3.72
C CYS A 214 4.31 -5.55 -4.71
N GLY A 215 3.78 -4.53 -5.38
CA GLY A 215 4.50 -3.70 -6.34
C GLY A 215 5.66 -2.96 -5.68
N PHE A 216 5.41 -2.33 -4.54
CA PHE A 216 6.39 -1.58 -3.77
C PHE A 216 7.48 -2.49 -3.21
N TYR A 217 7.12 -3.63 -2.62
CA TYR A 217 8.10 -4.66 -2.20
C TYR A 217 9.02 -5.03 -3.36
N ARG A 218 8.44 -5.38 -4.52
CA ARG A 218 9.21 -5.84 -5.69
C ARG A 218 10.06 -4.73 -6.30
N LEU A 219 9.59 -3.48 -6.25
CA LEU A 219 10.36 -2.32 -6.67
C LEU A 219 11.59 -2.15 -5.79
N MET A 220 11.40 -2.08 -4.46
CA MET A 220 12.49 -1.94 -3.49
C MET A 220 13.49 -3.10 -3.62
N GLN A 221 13.01 -4.34 -3.73
CA GLN A 221 13.86 -5.49 -3.97
C GLN A 221 14.67 -5.37 -5.28
N THR A 222 14.04 -4.90 -6.37
CA THR A 222 14.71 -4.72 -7.66
C THR A 222 15.80 -3.64 -7.58
N LEU A 223 15.52 -2.53 -6.90
CA LEU A 223 16.50 -1.46 -6.64
C LEU A 223 17.67 -1.99 -5.80
N TYR A 224 17.38 -2.72 -4.71
CA TYR A 224 18.40 -3.35 -3.87
C TYR A 224 19.35 -4.25 -4.66
N LEU A 225 18.79 -5.22 -5.39
CA LEU A 225 19.58 -6.17 -6.18
C LEU A 225 20.41 -5.46 -7.25
N GLY A 226 19.85 -4.43 -7.89
CA GLY A 226 20.55 -3.66 -8.91
C GLY A 226 21.72 -2.82 -8.40
N MET A 227 21.76 -2.51 -7.10
CA MET A 227 22.89 -1.81 -6.48
C MET A 227 24.04 -2.74 -6.09
N ILE A 228 23.74 -3.99 -5.73
CA ILE A 228 24.76 -4.96 -5.28
C ILE A 228 25.35 -5.80 -6.41
N GLU A 229 24.66 -5.96 -7.53
CA GLU A 229 25.19 -6.71 -8.67
C GLU A 229 26.27 -5.87 -9.40
N PRO A 230 27.51 -6.38 -9.54
CA PRO A 230 28.59 -5.65 -10.21
C PRO A 230 28.21 -5.35 -11.67
N ARG A 231 28.59 -4.18 -12.21
CA ARG A 231 28.49 -3.94 -13.65
C ARG A 231 29.55 -4.82 -14.32
N MET A 232 29.11 -5.91 -14.95
CA MET A 232 29.96 -6.64 -15.89
C MET A 232 30.08 -5.81 -17.16
#